data_AF-A0A937I210-F1
#
_entry.id   AF-A0A937I210-F1
#
_cell.length_a   1.000
_cell.length_b   1.000
_cell.length_c   1.000
_cell.angle_alpha   90.00
_cell.angle_beta   90.00
_cell.angle_gamma   90.00
#
_symmetry.space_group_name_H-M   'P 1'
#
loop_
_entity.id
_entity.type
_entity.pdbx_description
1 polymer ?
#
loop_
_entity_poly.entity_id
_entity_poly.type
_entity_poly.pdbx_seq_one_letter_code
_entity_poly.pdbx_strand_id
1 'polypeptide(L)'
;MSATLISGSQAVTAEPITDKPWREAVLSVTDPDVTARFFKEIGGYEELGRGSVSASSIAAWGLDPEATGDYLLLRAPMGGDFGHIRLVSFENAGRRVPMRPGARAWDTGCYFSMMIRVKDMQSIYDDAIRLGWWTETPITALNFGTSDLRVVIYRGPDGVQVQTYDRLSPPLPEAIPDFERMTAPFNMMQMVADRDVAYDFFTQTLGFDTFYKGKPYTAKTPTPTPIGIPLSLTTSVPYRAGIVYPVPGEFGRMEMIEVMGIQGFDYSHQCEAPNLGILAVRYPVADIDAAKAMIEERGGSLWRDTSTVQLGEIGEVELFSVKTPDGSIMQFFEE
;
A
#
# COMPACT_ATOMS: atom_id res chain seq x y z
N MET A 1 7.06 15.66 -21.51
CA MET A 1 6.99 14.95 -22.80
C MET A 1 5.61 14.32 -22.89
N SER A 2 4.89 14.56 -23.99
CA SER A 2 3.48 14.20 -24.18
C SER A 2 3.25 12.69 -24.06
N ALA A 3 2.38 12.28 -23.13
CA ALA A 3 1.82 10.94 -23.11
C ALA A 3 0.67 10.91 -24.12
N THR A 4 0.92 10.33 -25.30
CA THR A 4 -0.14 9.99 -26.23
C THR A 4 -0.88 8.77 -25.69
N LEU A 5 -2.16 8.93 -25.35
CA LEU A 5 -3.07 7.81 -25.13
C LEU A 5 -3.21 7.06 -26.46
N ILE A 6 -2.54 5.92 -26.58
CA ILE A 6 -2.70 5.04 -27.74
C ILE A 6 -3.74 3.99 -27.34
N SER A 7 -4.88 3.98 -28.04
CA SER A 7 -5.89 2.93 -27.94
C SER A 7 -5.31 1.62 -28.48
N GLY A 8 -4.87 0.74 -27.58
CA GLY A 8 -4.61 -0.67 -27.87
C GLY A 8 -5.91 -1.47 -27.80
N SER A 9 -5.98 -2.59 -28.54
CA SER A 9 -7.14 -3.50 -28.64
C SER A 9 -7.85 -3.72 -27.31
N GLN A 10 -9.18 -3.68 -27.32
CA GLN A 10 -10.02 -4.12 -26.20
C GLN A 10 -9.73 -5.60 -25.90
N ALA A 11 -8.74 -5.85 -25.04
CA ALA A 11 -8.75 -7.03 -24.21
C ALA A 11 -10.04 -6.93 -23.40
N VAL A 12 -10.83 -8.00 -23.35
CA VAL A 12 -11.99 -8.09 -22.46
C VAL A 12 -11.42 -7.89 -21.06
N THR A 13 -11.70 -6.74 -20.45
CA THR A 13 -11.31 -6.46 -19.07
C THR A 13 -12.05 -7.45 -18.19
N ALA A 14 -11.31 -8.30 -17.48
CA ALA A 14 -11.91 -9.21 -16.51
C ALA A 14 -12.68 -8.39 -15.47
N GLU A 15 -13.83 -8.90 -15.04
CA GLU A 15 -14.63 -8.23 -14.01
C GLU A 15 -13.83 -8.19 -12.69
N PRO A 16 -13.74 -7.03 -12.01
CA PRO A 16 -13.01 -6.93 -10.76
C PRO A 16 -13.69 -7.78 -9.69
N ILE A 17 -12.90 -8.45 -8.85
CA ILE A 17 -13.44 -9.28 -7.75
C ILE A 17 -14.07 -8.45 -6.60
N THR A 18 -13.92 -7.13 -6.65
CA THR A 18 -14.48 -6.16 -5.70
C THR A 18 -14.91 -4.91 -6.44
N ASP A 19 -16.00 -4.30 -5.99
CA ASP A 19 -16.55 -3.04 -6.50
C ASP A 19 -16.27 -1.86 -5.55
N LYS A 20 -15.29 -2.01 -4.66
CA LYS A 20 -14.93 -1.03 -3.64
C LYS A 20 -13.40 -0.85 -3.55
N PRO A 21 -12.93 0.34 -3.14
CA PRO A 21 -11.53 0.50 -2.73
C PRO A 21 -11.25 -0.37 -1.47
N TRP A 22 -9.98 -0.61 -1.17
CA TRP A 22 -9.63 -1.29 0.07
C TRP A 22 -10.13 -0.49 1.30
N ARG A 23 -10.74 -1.21 2.24
CA ARG A 23 -11.29 -0.67 3.50
C ARG A 23 -10.18 -0.15 4.40
N GLU A 24 -9.14 -0.96 4.58
CA GLU A 24 -8.05 -0.65 5.50
C GLU A 24 -6.71 -1.22 5.05
N ALA A 25 -5.64 -0.52 5.42
CA ALA A 25 -4.27 -1.04 5.42
C ALA A 25 -3.91 -1.49 6.84
N VAL A 26 -3.35 -2.70 6.95
CA VAL A 26 -2.95 -3.30 8.22
C VAL A 26 -1.43 -3.20 8.37
N LEU A 27 -0.98 -2.59 9.46
CA LEU A 27 0.43 -2.38 9.78
C LEU A 27 0.77 -3.15 11.05
N SER A 28 1.76 -4.06 10.98
CA SER A 28 2.34 -4.65 12.18
C SER A 28 3.40 -3.72 12.75
N VAL A 29 3.23 -3.37 14.02
CA VAL A 29 4.07 -2.43 14.74
C VAL A 29 4.37 -2.99 16.13
N THR A 30 5.46 -2.53 16.72
CA THR A 30 5.82 -2.87 18.10
C THR A 30 4.91 -2.15 19.09
N ASP A 31 4.55 -0.90 18.78
CA ASP A 31 3.67 -0.06 19.58
C ASP A 31 2.72 0.74 18.67
N PRO A 32 1.40 0.44 18.71
CA PRO A 32 0.39 1.17 17.95
C PRO A 32 0.39 2.67 18.24
N ASP A 33 0.60 3.08 19.49
CA ASP A 33 0.53 4.49 19.86
C ASP A 33 1.70 5.28 19.29
N VAL A 34 2.92 4.71 19.25
CA VAL A 34 4.09 5.39 18.67
C VAL A 34 3.89 5.67 17.18
N THR A 35 3.44 4.68 16.42
CA THR A 35 3.20 4.85 14.96
C THR A 35 1.98 5.75 14.71
N ALA A 36 0.95 5.68 15.54
CA ALA A 36 -0.26 6.50 15.41
C ALA A 36 0.01 7.99 15.49
N ARG A 37 1.07 8.43 16.19
CA ARG A 37 1.42 9.85 16.33
C ARG A 37 1.57 10.54 14.97
N PHE A 38 2.15 9.88 13.97
CA PHE A 38 2.27 10.45 12.63
C PHE A 38 0.90 10.80 12.05
N PHE A 39 -0.06 9.88 12.14
CA PHE A 39 -1.40 10.07 11.60
C PHE A 39 -2.26 11.01 12.44
N LYS A 40 -2.22 10.89 13.77
CA LYS A 40 -3.03 11.68 14.70
C LYS A 40 -2.51 13.11 14.85
N GLU A 41 -1.21 13.28 15.12
CA GLU A 41 -0.63 14.61 15.41
C GLU A 41 -0.39 15.44 14.14
N ILE A 42 -0.02 14.81 13.03
CA ILE A 42 0.25 15.52 11.76
C ILE A 42 -0.98 15.49 10.85
N GLY A 43 -1.55 14.30 10.63
CA GLY A 43 -2.66 14.10 9.71
C GLY A 43 -4.04 14.47 10.26
N GLY A 44 -4.18 14.65 11.57
CA GLY A 44 -5.47 14.88 12.23
C GLY A 44 -6.40 13.66 12.19
N TYR A 45 -5.86 12.45 12.04
CA TYR A 45 -6.66 11.23 12.00
C TYR A 45 -7.36 11.01 13.34
N GLU A 46 -8.58 10.52 13.27
CA GLU A 46 -9.38 10.14 14.43
C GLU A 46 -9.27 8.65 14.73
N GLU A 47 -9.45 8.31 16.00
CA GLU A 47 -9.52 6.93 16.47
C GLU A 47 -10.94 6.42 16.31
N LEU A 48 -11.12 5.40 15.47
CA LEU A 48 -12.42 4.73 15.29
C LEU A 48 -12.64 3.63 16.31
N GLY A 49 -11.56 2.98 16.74
CA GLY A 49 -11.66 1.91 17.72
C GLY A 49 -10.31 1.35 18.10
N ARG A 50 -10.34 0.63 19.22
CA ARG A 50 -9.18 0.02 19.87
C ARG A 50 -9.66 -1.18 20.64
N GLY A 51 -8.86 -2.23 20.64
CA GLY A 51 -9.15 -3.42 21.42
C GLY A 51 -8.10 -4.50 21.23
N SER A 52 -8.37 -5.67 21.78
CA SER A 52 -7.52 -6.84 21.57
C SER A 52 -7.87 -7.51 20.25
N VAL A 53 -6.85 -8.06 19.59
CA VAL A 53 -7.00 -8.90 18.41
C VAL A 53 -7.69 -10.19 18.82
N SER A 54 -8.79 -10.53 18.14
CA SER A 54 -9.57 -11.74 18.44
C SER A 54 -8.78 -13.01 18.16
N ALA A 55 -9.10 -14.11 18.87
CA ALA A 55 -8.48 -15.40 18.63
C ALA A 55 -8.68 -15.89 17.17
N SER A 56 -9.83 -15.61 16.57
CA SER A 56 -10.07 -15.90 15.15
C SER A 56 -9.19 -15.06 14.22
N SER A 57 -8.91 -13.80 14.56
CA SER A 57 -7.94 -12.98 13.82
C SER A 57 -6.50 -13.49 13.97
N ILE A 58 -6.09 -13.91 15.17
CA ILE A 58 -4.78 -14.53 15.42
C ILE A 58 -4.62 -15.80 14.55
N ALA A 59 -5.64 -16.66 14.53
CA ALA A 59 -5.67 -17.86 13.70
C ALA A 59 -5.66 -17.54 12.19
N ALA A 60 -6.38 -16.50 11.75
CA ALA A 60 -6.39 -16.07 10.36
C ALA A 60 -4.99 -15.57 9.89
N TRP A 61 -4.19 -14.99 10.79
CA TRP A 61 -2.77 -14.72 10.55
C TRP A 61 -1.87 -15.95 10.68
N GLY A 62 -2.38 -17.06 11.19
CA GLY A 62 -1.68 -18.35 11.40
C GLY A 62 -0.56 -18.23 12.39
N LEU A 63 -0.77 -17.36 13.37
CA LEU A 63 0.07 -17.28 14.53
C LEU A 63 -0.30 -18.41 15.49
N ASP A 64 0.57 -18.63 16.46
CA ASP A 64 0.33 -19.57 17.55
C ASP A 64 -0.99 -19.24 18.28
N PRO A 65 -1.82 -20.21 18.68
CA PRO A 65 -3.07 -19.94 19.40
C PRO A 65 -2.89 -19.21 20.74
N GLU A 66 -1.70 -19.27 21.35
CA GLU A 66 -1.35 -18.53 22.56
C GLU A 66 -0.87 -17.10 22.27
N ALA A 67 -0.71 -16.74 20.98
CA ALA A 67 -0.42 -15.38 20.58
C ALA A 67 -1.61 -14.47 20.88
N THR A 68 -1.31 -13.27 21.35
CA THR A 68 -2.29 -12.22 21.59
C THR A 68 -1.87 -10.97 20.81
N GLY A 69 -2.72 -9.95 20.83
CA GLY A 69 -2.36 -8.69 20.23
C GLY A 69 -3.35 -7.61 20.59
N ASP A 70 -2.97 -6.37 20.32
CA ASP A 70 -3.82 -5.21 20.43
C ASP A 70 -3.84 -4.49 19.09
N TYR A 71 -4.94 -3.79 18.82
CA TYR A 71 -5.09 -2.99 17.63
C TYR A 71 -5.59 -1.59 17.93
N LEU A 72 -5.26 -0.67 17.02
CA LEU A 72 -5.77 0.69 16.94
C LEU A 72 -6.20 0.97 15.50
N LEU A 73 -7.47 1.36 15.30
CA LEU A 73 -8.02 1.72 14.01
C LEU A 73 -8.15 3.24 13.88
N LEU A 74 -7.56 3.79 12.82
CA LEU A 74 -7.55 5.22 12.52
C LEU A 74 -8.27 5.53 11.22
N ARG A 75 -8.99 6.65 11.18
CA ARG A 75 -9.61 7.20 9.96
C ARG A 75 -9.14 8.63 9.71
N ALA A 76 -8.94 8.95 8.44
CA ALA A 76 -8.61 10.31 8.03
C ALA A 76 -9.77 11.28 8.34
N PRO A 77 -9.49 12.56 8.66
CA PRO A 77 -10.50 13.53 9.06
C PRO A 77 -11.56 13.80 7.98
N MET A 78 -11.23 13.51 6.72
CA MET A 78 -12.17 13.60 5.60
C MET A 78 -13.31 12.56 5.63
N GLY A 79 -13.27 11.61 6.58
CA GLY A 79 -14.25 10.54 6.72
C GLY A 79 -14.12 9.46 5.64
N GLY A 80 -15.22 8.79 5.35
CA GLY A 80 -15.29 7.69 4.39
C GLY A 80 -15.03 6.31 5.00
N ASP A 81 -15.35 5.30 4.21
CA ASP A 81 -15.30 3.89 4.61
C ASP A 81 -14.26 3.11 3.78
N PHE A 82 -13.11 3.76 3.62
CA PHE A 82 -11.95 3.30 2.85
C PHE A 82 -10.72 3.97 3.45
N GLY A 83 -9.54 3.43 3.15
CA GLY A 83 -8.33 4.13 3.56
C GLY A 83 -8.06 4.12 5.07
N HIS A 84 -8.73 3.29 5.87
CA HIS A 84 -8.46 3.24 7.30
C HIS A 84 -7.08 2.61 7.56
N ILE A 85 -6.48 2.95 8.69
CA ILE A 85 -5.16 2.43 9.08
C ILE A 85 -5.35 1.63 10.36
N ARG A 86 -5.16 0.31 10.26
CA ARG A 86 -5.17 -0.58 11.42
C ARG A 86 -3.74 -0.87 11.84
N LEU A 87 -3.35 -0.34 12.98
CA LEU A 87 -2.08 -0.64 13.63
C LEU A 87 -2.29 -1.85 14.53
N VAL A 88 -1.46 -2.88 14.42
CA VAL A 88 -1.56 -4.12 15.18
C VAL A 88 -0.23 -4.45 15.81
N SER A 89 -0.21 -4.71 17.11
CA SER A 89 0.92 -5.33 17.81
C SER A 89 0.57 -6.78 18.16
N PHE A 90 1.55 -7.67 18.05
CA PHE A 90 1.41 -9.07 18.44
C PHE A 90 2.36 -9.41 19.58
N GLU A 91 1.86 -10.12 20.57
CA GLU A 91 2.60 -10.65 21.70
C GLU A 91 2.52 -12.18 21.70
N ASN A 92 3.54 -12.84 22.26
CA ASN A 92 3.70 -14.31 22.22
C ASN A 92 3.66 -14.94 20.81
N ALA A 93 3.85 -14.15 19.75
CA ALA A 93 3.77 -14.60 18.36
C ALA A 93 5.11 -15.10 17.78
N GLY A 94 6.14 -15.28 18.62
CA GLY A 94 7.49 -15.61 18.19
C GLY A 94 8.35 -14.37 17.88
N ARG A 95 9.43 -14.58 17.11
CA ARG A 95 10.39 -13.50 16.81
C ARG A 95 9.80 -12.54 15.77
N ARG A 96 9.67 -11.27 16.15
CA ARG A 96 9.30 -10.16 15.26
C ARG A 96 10.57 -9.58 14.62
N VAL A 97 10.61 -9.48 13.29
CA VAL A 97 11.68 -8.78 12.55
C VAL A 97 11.07 -7.78 11.57
N PRO A 98 11.77 -6.69 11.19
CA PRO A 98 11.32 -5.85 10.08
C PRO A 98 11.18 -6.70 8.81
N MET A 99 10.10 -6.50 8.05
CA MET A 99 9.88 -7.19 6.77
C MET A 99 10.90 -6.80 5.69
N ARG A 100 11.42 -5.57 5.76
CA ARG A 100 12.33 -4.99 4.77
C ARG A 100 13.55 -4.34 5.46
N PRO A 101 14.36 -5.10 6.22
CA PRO A 101 15.44 -4.54 7.04
C PRO A 101 16.55 -3.94 6.18
N GLY A 102 16.83 -2.65 6.34
CA GLY A 102 17.88 -1.96 5.58
C GLY A 102 17.58 -1.78 4.09
N ALA A 103 16.32 -1.96 3.68
CA ALA A 103 15.96 -2.03 2.27
C ALA A 103 16.17 -0.70 1.51
N ARG A 104 16.51 -0.85 0.23
CA ARG A 104 16.56 0.16 -0.82
C ARG A 104 15.36 0.02 -1.75
N ALA A 105 15.16 1.00 -2.63
CA ALA A 105 14.03 0.94 -3.56
C ALA A 105 14.18 -0.14 -4.62
N TRP A 106 15.38 -0.63 -4.93
CA TRP A 106 15.55 -1.75 -5.86
C TRP A 106 15.49 -3.13 -5.18
N ASP A 107 15.22 -3.19 -3.87
CA ASP A 107 14.95 -4.46 -3.18
C ASP A 107 13.47 -4.82 -3.35
N THR A 108 13.17 -6.09 -3.61
CA THR A 108 11.82 -6.57 -3.94
C THR A 108 11.12 -7.17 -2.72
N GLY A 109 9.82 -7.42 -2.84
CA GLY A 109 9.05 -8.16 -1.84
C GLY A 109 8.35 -7.30 -0.78
N CYS A 110 7.15 -7.70 -0.37
CA CYS A 110 6.33 -6.96 0.59
C CYS A 110 5.91 -5.57 0.12
N TYR A 111 5.03 -4.91 0.88
CA TYR A 111 4.66 -3.54 0.61
C TYR A 111 5.81 -2.59 0.92
N PHE A 112 6.04 -1.64 0.02
CA PHE A 112 7.09 -0.65 0.15
C PHE A 112 6.60 0.55 0.93
N SER A 113 5.52 1.19 0.49
CA SER A 113 4.99 2.40 1.13
C SER A 113 3.51 2.60 0.88
N MET A 114 2.84 3.18 1.87
CA MET A 114 1.47 3.66 1.76
C MET A 114 1.46 5.14 1.32
N MET A 115 0.65 5.49 0.32
CA MET A 115 0.65 6.84 -0.26
C MET A 115 -0.50 7.70 0.22
N ILE A 116 -0.21 8.95 0.57
CA ILE A 116 -1.19 9.92 1.09
C ILE A 116 -1.08 11.24 0.31
N ARG A 117 -2.21 11.86 -0.03
CA ARG A 117 -2.22 13.24 -0.54
C ARG A 117 -2.10 14.20 0.62
N VAL A 118 -1.28 15.24 0.45
CA VAL A 118 -1.06 16.26 1.48
C VAL A 118 -1.17 17.66 0.93
N LYS A 119 -1.38 18.62 1.82
CA LYS A 119 -1.20 20.05 1.59
C LYS A 119 -0.03 20.54 2.44
N ASP A 120 0.75 21.47 1.91
CA ASP A 120 1.92 22.05 2.57
C ASP A 120 2.96 20.99 2.94
N MET A 121 3.59 20.40 1.91
CA MET A 121 4.60 19.35 2.09
C MET A 121 5.70 19.73 3.08
N GLN A 122 6.13 21.00 3.10
CA GLN A 122 7.24 21.42 3.96
C GLN A 122 6.83 21.35 5.44
N SER A 123 5.64 21.83 5.79
CA SER A 123 5.14 21.73 7.16
C SER A 123 4.97 20.27 7.61
N ILE A 124 4.46 19.40 6.74
CA ILE A 124 4.36 17.95 7.03
C ILE A 124 5.74 17.33 7.25
N TYR A 125 6.71 17.70 6.43
CA TYR A 125 8.08 17.20 6.54
C TYR A 125 8.70 17.59 7.88
N ASP A 126 8.62 18.87 8.26
CA ASP A 126 9.19 19.38 9.52
C ASP A 126 8.53 18.72 10.74
N ASP A 127 7.21 18.48 10.71
CA ASP A 127 6.48 17.76 11.75
C ASP A 127 6.94 16.30 11.86
N ALA A 128 7.08 15.61 10.72
CA ALA A 128 7.52 14.22 10.67
C ALA A 128 8.94 14.04 11.23
N ILE A 129 9.87 14.92 10.85
CA ILE A 129 11.24 14.92 11.38
C ILE A 129 11.24 15.08 12.91
N ARG A 130 10.42 15.99 13.45
CA ARG A 130 10.30 16.19 14.90
C ARG A 130 9.76 14.97 15.65
N LEU A 131 8.93 14.15 14.99
CA LEU A 131 8.46 12.86 15.51
C LEU A 131 9.49 11.72 15.36
N GLY A 132 10.66 11.99 14.76
CA GLY A 132 11.70 10.98 14.52
C GLY A 132 11.47 10.15 13.27
N TRP A 133 10.55 10.54 12.38
CA TRP A 133 10.40 9.92 11.07
C TRP A 133 11.44 10.51 10.12
N TRP A 134 12.34 9.68 9.59
CA TRP A 134 13.40 10.13 8.70
C TRP A 134 13.06 9.93 7.22
N THR A 135 13.87 10.52 6.33
CA THR A 135 13.73 10.38 4.89
C THR A 135 15.07 9.99 4.28
N GLU A 136 15.07 9.11 3.27
CA GLU A 136 16.28 8.79 2.49
C GLU A 136 16.47 9.74 1.31
N THR A 137 15.40 10.44 0.91
CA THR A 137 15.39 11.39 -0.20
C THR A 137 14.84 12.73 0.28
N PRO A 138 15.34 13.85 -0.23
CA PRO A 138 14.70 15.15 0.00
C PRO A 138 13.30 15.19 -0.63
N ILE A 139 12.53 16.21 -0.30
CA ILE A 139 11.31 16.56 -1.04
C ILE A 139 11.68 16.73 -2.51
N THR A 140 11.14 15.84 -3.35
CA THR A 140 11.52 15.71 -4.75
C THR A 140 10.39 16.20 -5.64
N ALA A 141 10.74 17.00 -6.65
CA ALA A 141 9.81 17.41 -7.70
C ALA A 141 9.54 16.22 -8.64
N LEU A 142 8.27 16.00 -8.96
CA LEU A 142 7.86 14.96 -9.90
C LEU A 142 6.82 15.51 -10.87
N ASN A 143 7.10 15.36 -12.18
CA ASN A 143 6.08 15.55 -13.21
C ASN A 143 5.49 14.20 -13.60
N PHE A 144 4.21 13.99 -13.32
CA PHE A 144 3.49 12.77 -13.66
C PHE A 144 2.28 13.10 -14.55
N GLY A 145 2.38 12.73 -15.83
CA GLY A 145 1.41 13.16 -16.84
C GLY A 145 1.39 14.69 -16.95
N THR A 146 0.22 15.29 -16.67
CA THR A 146 0.03 16.74 -16.61
C THR A 146 0.23 17.32 -15.21
N SER A 147 0.52 16.48 -14.21
CA SER A 147 0.60 16.92 -12.82
C SER A 147 2.02 17.32 -12.41
N ASP A 148 2.14 18.42 -11.68
CA ASP A 148 3.34 18.82 -10.94
C ASP A 148 3.13 18.51 -9.45
N LEU A 149 4.07 17.74 -8.90
CA LEU A 149 3.98 17.14 -7.58
C LEU A 149 5.25 17.43 -6.78
N ARG A 150 5.11 17.48 -5.46
CA ARG A 150 6.20 17.28 -4.51
C ARG A 150 5.97 15.96 -3.80
N VAL A 151 7.03 15.15 -3.72
CA VAL A 151 6.96 13.79 -3.18
C VAL A 151 8.11 13.55 -2.21
N VAL A 152 7.82 12.89 -1.10
CA VAL A 152 8.83 12.43 -0.14
C VAL A 152 8.36 11.14 0.53
N ILE A 153 9.30 10.27 0.89
CA ILE A 153 9.04 9.02 1.59
C ILE A 153 9.58 9.15 3.01
N TYR A 154 8.68 9.05 3.99
CA TYR A 154 9.02 8.98 5.40
C TYR A 154 9.19 7.53 5.83
N ARG A 155 10.22 7.30 6.65
CA ARG A 155 10.52 6.03 7.32
C ARG A 155 10.23 6.21 8.80
N GLY A 156 9.19 5.54 9.26
CA GLY A 156 8.78 5.51 10.65
C GLY A 156 9.43 4.37 11.43
N PRO A 157 8.99 4.21 12.69
CA PRO A 157 9.25 3.00 13.47
C PRO A 157 8.87 1.74 12.71
N ASP A 158 9.48 0.60 13.10
CA ASP A 158 9.12 -0.73 12.60
C ASP A 158 9.30 -0.94 11.07
N GLY A 159 9.92 0.03 10.39
CA GLY A 159 10.11 0.00 8.94
C GLY A 159 8.88 0.41 8.13
N VAL A 160 7.85 0.96 8.79
CA VAL A 160 6.67 1.51 8.12
C VAL A 160 7.09 2.71 7.26
N GLN A 161 6.68 2.71 5.99
CA GLN A 161 6.94 3.84 5.10
C GLN A 161 5.64 4.49 4.64
N VAL A 162 5.60 5.81 4.73
CA VAL A 162 4.52 6.65 4.22
C VAL A 162 5.09 7.57 3.15
N GLN A 163 4.54 7.52 1.95
CA GLN A 163 4.90 8.44 0.87
C GLN A 163 3.83 9.52 0.73
N THR A 164 4.22 10.77 0.85
CA THR A 164 3.28 11.89 0.70
C THR A 164 3.42 12.55 -0.65
N TYR A 165 2.28 12.99 -1.19
CA TYR A 165 2.18 13.69 -2.46
C TYR A 165 1.44 15.00 -2.27
N ASP A 166 2.14 16.12 -2.49
CA ASP A 166 1.53 17.44 -2.58
C ASP A 166 1.34 17.79 -4.06
N ARG A 167 0.09 17.96 -4.47
CA ARG A 167 -0.26 18.25 -5.86
C ARG A 167 -0.39 19.75 -6.06
N LEU A 168 0.59 20.33 -6.75
CA LEU A 168 0.65 21.77 -7.00
C LEU A 168 -0.24 22.18 -8.18
N SER A 169 -0.29 21.36 -9.23
CA SER A 169 -1.12 21.61 -10.41
C SER A 169 -1.34 20.33 -11.24
N PRO A 170 -2.49 20.17 -11.92
CA PRO A 170 -3.73 20.90 -11.65
C PRO A 170 -4.26 20.54 -10.24
N PRO A 171 -5.27 21.25 -9.71
CA PRO A 171 -5.88 20.90 -8.43
C PRO A 171 -6.32 19.43 -8.38
N LEU A 172 -6.45 18.90 -7.16
CA LEU A 172 -7.04 17.58 -6.95
C LEU A 172 -8.48 17.53 -7.52
N PRO A 173 -8.93 16.39 -8.06
CA PRO A 173 -10.29 16.28 -8.59
C PRO A 173 -11.33 16.53 -7.49
N GLU A 174 -12.47 17.10 -7.87
CA GLU A 174 -13.59 17.39 -6.94
C GLU A 174 -14.14 16.14 -6.23
N ALA A 175 -13.90 14.95 -6.80
CA ALA A 175 -14.28 13.67 -6.18
C ALA A 175 -13.48 13.33 -4.91
N ILE A 176 -12.38 14.04 -4.63
CA ILE A 176 -11.64 13.92 -3.37
C ILE A 176 -12.25 14.93 -2.39
N PRO A 177 -12.85 14.48 -1.26
CA PRO A 177 -13.36 15.39 -0.24
C PRO A 177 -12.30 16.38 0.24
N ASP A 178 -12.75 17.56 0.65
CA ASP A 178 -11.87 18.57 1.22
C ASP A 178 -11.15 18.04 2.46
N PHE A 179 -9.88 18.39 2.58
CA PHE A 179 -9.01 18.01 3.70
C PHE A 179 -8.03 19.14 4.00
N GLU A 180 -7.64 19.27 5.27
CA GLU A 180 -6.74 20.35 5.71
C GLU A 180 -5.27 19.98 5.51
N ARG A 181 -4.85 18.78 5.95
CA ARG A 181 -3.44 18.35 5.94
C ARG A 181 -3.20 17.08 5.15
N MET A 182 -3.91 16.01 5.47
CA MET A 182 -3.75 14.70 4.85
C MET A 182 -5.10 14.10 4.44
N THR A 183 -5.14 13.43 3.30
CA THR A 183 -6.25 12.53 2.94
C THR A 183 -6.11 11.19 3.65
N ALA A 184 -7.11 10.32 3.48
CA ALA A 184 -6.91 8.88 3.60
C ALA A 184 -5.83 8.41 2.61
N PRO A 185 -5.09 7.32 2.91
CA PRO A 185 -4.17 6.78 1.94
C PRO A 185 -4.93 6.23 0.73
N PHE A 186 -4.37 6.46 -0.46
CA PHE A 186 -5.08 6.26 -1.72
C PHE A 186 -4.44 5.18 -2.60
N ASN A 187 -3.15 4.90 -2.39
CA ASN A 187 -2.39 3.95 -3.19
C ASN A 187 -1.39 3.19 -2.31
N MET A 188 -1.20 1.91 -2.60
CA MET A 188 -0.22 1.06 -1.94
C MET A 188 0.88 0.65 -2.94
N MET A 189 2.14 0.97 -2.61
CA MET A 189 3.28 0.70 -3.49
C MET A 189 3.98 -0.62 -3.14
N GLN A 190 4.42 -1.35 -4.17
CA GLN A 190 5.35 -2.47 -4.09
C GLN A 190 6.55 -2.23 -5.01
N MET A 191 7.73 -2.54 -4.50
CA MET A 191 8.92 -2.72 -5.34
C MET A 191 8.96 -4.18 -5.77
N VAL A 192 8.91 -4.43 -7.07
CA VAL A 192 8.65 -5.76 -7.63
C VAL A 192 9.79 -6.23 -8.52
N ALA A 193 9.99 -7.55 -8.57
CA ALA A 193 11.02 -8.17 -9.39
C ALA A 193 10.72 -8.03 -10.89
N ASP A 194 9.46 -8.20 -11.28
CA ASP A 194 8.96 -7.95 -12.63
C ASP A 194 7.60 -7.26 -12.58
N ARG A 195 7.54 -6.03 -13.07
CA ARG A 195 6.32 -5.24 -13.03
C ARG A 195 5.22 -5.81 -13.90
N ASP A 196 5.52 -6.46 -15.02
CA ASP A 196 4.47 -6.99 -15.87
C ASP A 196 3.86 -8.26 -15.26
N VAL A 197 4.65 -9.11 -14.60
CA VAL A 197 4.13 -10.25 -13.81
C VAL A 197 3.22 -9.79 -12.68
N ALA A 198 3.67 -8.82 -11.87
CA ALA A 198 2.86 -8.27 -10.79
C ALA A 198 1.60 -7.58 -11.32
N TYR A 199 1.70 -6.84 -12.42
CA TYR A 199 0.57 -6.19 -13.06
C TYR A 199 -0.45 -7.17 -13.64
N ASP A 200 0.00 -8.27 -14.24
CA ASP A 200 -0.88 -9.29 -14.78
C ASP A 200 -1.64 -10.02 -13.65
N PHE A 201 -1.04 -10.20 -12.47
CA PHE A 201 -1.79 -10.66 -11.29
C PHE A 201 -2.96 -9.73 -10.95
N PHE A 202 -2.73 -8.43 -10.85
CA PHE A 202 -3.83 -7.51 -10.53
C PHE A 202 -4.89 -7.43 -11.64
N THR A 203 -4.49 -7.39 -12.90
CA THR A 203 -5.42 -7.18 -14.01
C THR A 203 -6.11 -8.47 -14.49
N GLN A 204 -5.38 -9.59 -14.56
CA GLN A 204 -5.88 -10.86 -15.08
C GLN A 204 -6.46 -11.74 -13.97
N THR A 205 -5.84 -11.76 -12.77
CA THR A 205 -6.36 -12.55 -11.65
C THR A 205 -7.42 -11.78 -10.86
N LEU A 206 -7.12 -10.55 -10.44
CA LEU A 206 -8.07 -9.77 -9.61
C LEU A 206 -9.07 -8.95 -10.43
N GLY A 207 -8.87 -8.82 -11.74
CA GLY A 207 -9.76 -8.04 -12.62
C GLY A 207 -9.67 -6.52 -12.43
N PHE A 208 -8.61 -6.02 -11.81
CA PHE A 208 -8.43 -4.57 -11.62
C PHE A 208 -8.14 -3.90 -12.97
N ASP A 209 -8.64 -2.69 -13.17
CA ASP A 209 -8.40 -1.93 -14.39
C ASP A 209 -7.14 -1.06 -14.27
N THR A 210 -6.67 -0.58 -15.41
CA THR A 210 -5.40 0.13 -15.55
C THR A 210 -5.58 1.61 -15.32
N PHE A 211 -4.86 2.13 -14.31
CA PHE A 211 -4.64 3.57 -14.19
C PHE A 211 -3.48 4.03 -15.07
N TYR A 212 -2.38 3.30 -15.02
CA TYR A 212 -1.13 3.65 -15.70
C TYR A 212 -0.31 2.40 -15.97
N LYS A 213 0.21 2.25 -17.19
CA LYS A 213 1.25 1.26 -17.52
C LYS A 213 2.35 1.95 -18.31
N GLY A 214 3.40 2.36 -17.60
CA GLY A 214 4.47 3.16 -18.18
C GLY A 214 5.38 2.39 -19.14
N LYS A 215 6.25 3.09 -19.86
CA LYS A 215 7.47 2.49 -20.42
C LYS A 215 8.62 2.68 -19.41
N PRO A 216 9.71 1.90 -19.51
CA PRO A 216 10.92 2.21 -18.75
C PRO A 216 11.34 3.66 -18.91
N TYR A 217 11.65 4.30 -17.79
CA TYR A 217 12.07 5.69 -17.72
C TYR A 217 13.49 5.79 -17.20
N THR A 218 14.28 6.60 -17.88
CA THR A 218 15.63 7.00 -17.48
C THR A 218 15.73 8.51 -17.64
N ALA A 219 16.31 9.20 -16.66
CA ALA A 219 16.47 10.64 -16.72
C ALA A 219 17.47 11.02 -17.84
N LYS A 220 17.24 12.15 -18.51
CA LYS A 220 18.18 12.67 -19.53
C LYS A 220 19.43 13.29 -18.90
N THR A 221 19.29 13.81 -17.70
CA THR A 221 20.35 14.42 -16.89
C THR A 221 20.22 13.91 -15.46
N PRO A 222 21.30 13.90 -14.66
CA PRO A 222 21.22 13.47 -13.26
C PRO A 222 20.12 14.24 -12.53
N THR A 223 19.08 13.53 -12.09
CA THR A 223 17.86 14.12 -11.51
C THR A 223 17.44 13.31 -10.30
N PRO A 224 17.19 13.90 -9.12
CA PRO A 224 16.67 13.16 -7.97
C PRO A 224 15.38 12.41 -8.30
N THR A 225 15.24 11.19 -7.79
CA THR A 225 14.03 10.38 -7.93
C THR A 225 13.33 10.23 -6.57
N PRO A 226 11.99 10.26 -6.49
CA PRO A 226 11.27 10.05 -5.23
C PRO A 226 11.57 8.70 -4.55
N ILE A 227 11.96 7.69 -5.33
CA ILE A 227 12.31 6.35 -4.85
C ILE A 227 13.81 6.22 -4.49
N GLY A 228 14.61 7.28 -4.59
CA GLY A 228 15.99 7.26 -4.09
C GLY A 228 16.98 6.43 -4.89
N ILE A 229 16.81 6.28 -6.21
CA ILE A 229 17.89 5.82 -7.08
C ILE A 229 19.06 6.80 -6.95
N PRO A 230 20.31 6.34 -6.73
CA PRO A 230 21.46 7.21 -6.60
C PRO A 230 21.59 8.16 -7.78
N LEU A 231 21.87 9.44 -7.53
CA LEU A 231 21.87 10.49 -8.56
C LEU A 231 22.74 10.13 -9.78
N SER A 232 23.89 9.51 -9.54
CA SER A 232 24.83 9.04 -10.57
C SER A 232 24.29 7.93 -11.47
N LEU A 233 23.25 7.21 -11.03
CA LEU A 233 22.62 6.10 -11.75
C LEU A 233 21.33 6.50 -12.47
N THR A 234 20.75 7.66 -12.17
CA THR A 234 19.44 8.08 -12.73
C THR A 234 19.40 8.24 -14.25
N THR A 235 20.56 8.32 -14.90
CA THR A 235 20.72 8.42 -16.36
C THR A 235 21.05 7.10 -17.06
N SER A 236 21.24 6.01 -16.30
CA SER A 236 21.62 4.69 -16.82
C SER A 236 20.77 3.54 -16.29
N VAL A 237 20.15 3.71 -15.12
CA VAL A 237 19.28 2.72 -14.48
C VAL A 237 17.83 3.12 -14.75
N PRO A 238 17.10 2.37 -15.59
CA PRO A 238 15.69 2.61 -15.80
C PRO A 238 14.86 2.12 -14.61
N TYR A 239 13.68 2.71 -14.44
CA TYR A 239 12.59 2.09 -13.69
C TYR A 239 11.30 2.14 -14.49
N ARG A 240 10.36 1.24 -14.21
CA ARG A 240 9.04 1.22 -14.85
C ARG A 240 7.95 0.99 -13.82
N ALA A 241 6.85 1.73 -13.95
CA ALA A 241 5.72 1.64 -13.01
C ALA A 241 4.45 1.14 -13.72
N GLY A 242 3.63 0.39 -12.98
CA GLY A 242 2.26 0.02 -13.32
C GLY A 242 1.35 0.36 -12.14
N ILE A 243 0.19 0.95 -12.41
CA ILE A 243 -0.78 1.36 -11.40
C ILE A 243 -2.15 0.85 -11.86
N VAL A 244 -2.87 0.22 -10.95
CA VAL A 244 -4.19 -0.38 -11.16
C VAL A 244 -5.19 0.13 -10.12
N TYR A 245 -6.48 -0.02 -10.39
CA TYR A 245 -7.56 0.24 -9.45
C TYR A 245 -8.66 -0.83 -9.53
N PRO A 246 -9.31 -1.18 -8.42
CA PRO A 246 -10.52 -2.02 -8.45
C PRO A 246 -11.72 -1.25 -9.02
N VAL A 247 -11.82 0.04 -8.69
CA VAL A 247 -12.89 0.93 -9.13
C VAL A 247 -12.36 2.28 -9.59
N PRO A 248 -12.98 2.92 -10.60
CA PRO A 248 -12.56 4.24 -11.05
C PRO A 248 -12.58 5.24 -9.91
N GLY A 249 -11.43 5.86 -9.64
CA GLY A 249 -11.30 6.80 -8.52
C GLY A 249 -9.86 6.98 -8.08
N GLU A 250 -9.68 7.75 -7.00
CA GLU A 250 -8.37 8.02 -6.42
C GLU A 250 -7.93 6.93 -5.43
N PHE A 251 -8.87 6.43 -4.62
CA PHE A 251 -8.62 5.50 -3.53
C PHE A 251 -8.65 4.05 -4.01
N GLY A 252 -7.99 3.16 -3.27
CA GLY A 252 -8.00 1.73 -3.58
C GLY A 252 -6.90 1.27 -4.53
N ARG A 253 -5.98 2.16 -4.95
CA ARG A 253 -5.01 1.85 -5.99
C ARG A 253 -3.86 0.96 -5.48
N MET A 254 -3.29 0.20 -6.41
CA MET A 254 -2.06 -0.58 -6.20
C MET A 254 -1.03 -0.17 -7.24
N GLU A 255 0.21 0.03 -6.81
CA GLU A 255 1.33 0.42 -7.67
C GLU A 255 2.49 -0.54 -7.55
N MET A 256 3.05 -0.89 -8.70
CA MET A 256 4.17 -1.79 -8.83
C MET A 256 5.28 -1.05 -9.56
N ILE A 257 6.46 -0.93 -8.93
CA ILE A 257 7.64 -0.34 -9.55
C ILE A 257 8.76 -1.36 -9.60
N GLU A 258 9.31 -1.53 -10.80
CA GLU A 258 10.52 -2.31 -11.03
C GLU A 258 11.67 -1.35 -11.33
N VAL A 259 12.78 -1.51 -10.62
CA VAL A 259 14.06 -0.84 -10.91
C VAL A 259 14.95 -1.82 -11.67
N MET A 260 15.37 -1.44 -12.86
CA MET A 260 16.01 -2.35 -13.81
C MET A 260 17.53 -2.19 -13.78
N GLY A 261 18.27 -3.30 -13.83
CA GLY A 261 19.74 -3.27 -13.95
C GLY A 261 20.49 -2.98 -12.65
N ILE A 262 19.81 -3.01 -11.49
CA ILE A 262 20.44 -3.05 -10.17
C ILE A 262 19.92 -4.29 -9.44
N GLN A 263 20.83 -5.05 -8.82
CA GLN A 263 20.46 -6.18 -7.98
C GLN A 263 20.19 -5.72 -6.54
N GLY A 264 19.09 -6.19 -5.98
CA GLY A 264 18.72 -5.99 -4.58
C GLY A 264 18.49 -7.30 -3.84
N PHE A 265 18.05 -7.17 -2.60
CA PHE A 265 17.52 -8.27 -1.79
C PHE A 265 16.07 -8.58 -2.19
N ASP A 266 15.68 -9.83 -2.02
CA ASP A 266 14.28 -10.27 -2.12
C ASP A 266 13.71 -10.56 -0.72
N TYR A 267 12.69 -9.78 -0.34
CA TYR A 267 11.99 -9.89 0.93
C TYR A 267 10.65 -10.60 0.82
N SER A 268 10.28 -11.18 -0.33
CA SER A 268 8.97 -11.80 -0.59
C SER A 268 8.56 -12.86 0.45
N HIS A 269 9.53 -13.53 1.06
CA HIS A 269 9.34 -14.55 2.09
C HIS A 269 9.10 -13.98 3.51
N GLN A 270 9.24 -12.67 3.72
CA GLN A 270 9.13 -12.03 5.04
C GLN A 270 7.79 -11.33 5.26
N CYS A 271 6.91 -11.29 4.26
CA CYS A 271 5.66 -10.52 4.25
C CYS A 271 4.55 -11.22 5.03
N GLU A 272 4.81 -11.60 6.28
CA GLU A 272 3.92 -12.39 7.12
C GLU A 272 3.91 -11.86 8.55
N ALA A 273 2.81 -12.05 9.26
CA ALA A 273 2.78 -11.81 10.69
C ALA A 273 3.72 -12.82 11.42
N PRO A 274 4.39 -12.43 12.49
CA PRO A 274 4.30 -11.14 13.18
C PRO A 274 5.41 -10.15 12.76
N ASN A 275 5.93 -10.26 11.54
CA ASN A 275 6.97 -9.34 11.07
C ASN A 275 6.43 -7.91 10.96
N LEU A 276 7.33 -6.96 11.16
CA LEU A 276 7.07 -5.54 11.34
C LEU A 276 7.08 -4.80 10.00
N GLY A 277 6.06 -3.97 9.77
CA GLY A 277 5.85 -3.24 8.52
C GLY A 277 4.39 -3.26 8.06
N ILE A 278 4.17 -2.99 6.77
CA ILE A 278 2.82 -3.03 6.17
C ILE A 278 2.50 -4.49 5.84
N LEU A 279 1.57 -5.10 6.59
CA LEU A 279 1.20 -6.50 6.47
C LEU A 279 0.29 -6.76 5.26
N ALA A 280 -0.80 -6.01 5.17
CA ALA A 280 -1.87 -6.30 4.23
C ALA A 280 -2.69 -5.07 3.86
N VAL A 281 -3.43 -5.18 2.76
CA VAL A 281 -4.62 -4.37 2.47
C VAL A 281 -5.85 -5.28 2.49
N ARG A 282 -6.98 -4.76 2.96
CA ARG A 282 -8.25 -5.49 3.03
C ARG A 282 -9.29 -4.89 2.11
N TYR A 283 -9.89 -5.71 1.24
CA TYR A 283 -10.99 -5.29 0.37
C TYR A 283 -12.30 -5.95 0.81
N PRO A 284 -13.40 -5.21 0.87
CA PRO A 284 -14.72 -5.83 0.94
C PRO A 284 -15.05 -6.48 -0.42
N VAL A 285 -15.75 -7.61 -0.38
CA VAL A 285 -16.36 -8.27 -1.54
C VAL A 285 -17.83 -8.55 -1.23
N ALA A 286 -18.68 -8.54 -2.24
CA ALA A 286 -20.11 -8.77 -2.05
C ALA A 286 -20.46 -10.24 -1.78
N ASP A 287 -19.64 -11.17 -2.29
CA ASP A 287 -19.80 -12.61 -2.13
C ASP A 287 -18.40 -13.25 -2.13
N ILE A 288 -18.05 -13.88 -1.01
CA ILE A 288 -16.71 -14.41 -0.80
C ILE A 288 -16.42 -15.65 -1.65
N ASP A 289 -17.43 -16.49 -1.88
CA ASP A 289 -17.29 -17.72 -2.66
C ASP A 289 -17.17 -17.39 -4.14
N ALA A 290 -17.95 -16.41 -4.63
CA ALA A 290 -17.83 -15.90 -5.99
C ALA A 290 -16.45 -15.25 -6.22
N ALA A 291 -15.95 -14.46 -5.28
CA ALA A 291 -14.63 -13.84 -5.38
C ALA A 291 -13.50 -14.88 -5.46
N LYS A 292 -13.57 -15.93 -4.63
CA LYS A 292 -12.61 -17.05 -4.67
C LYS A 292 -12.67 -17.81 -5.98
N ALA A 293 -13.87 -18.20 -6.42
CA ALA A 293 -14.07 -18.92 -7.68
C ALA A 293 -13.49 -18.13 -8.86
N MET A 294 -13.74 -16.81 -8.92
CA MET A 294 -13.14 -15.96 -9.96
C MET A 294 -11.61 -15.99 -9.94
N ILE A 295 -10.98 -15.91 -8.76
CA ILE A 295 -9.52 -15.98 -8.65
C ILE A 295 -8.99 -17.32 -9.16
N GLU A 296 -9.60 -18.43 -8.75
CA GLU A 296 -9.17 -19.78 -9.13
C GLU A 296 -9.38 -20.07 -10.61
N GLU A 297 -10.52 -19.66 -11.18
CA GLU A 297 -10.82 -19.77 -12.62
C GLU A 297 -9.82 -18.99 -13.48
N ARG A 298 -9.28 -17.89 -12.95
CA ARG A 298 -8.25 -17.06 -13.58
C ARG A 298 -6.83 -17.56 -13.31
N GLY A 299 -6.69 -18.75 -12.72
CA GLY A 299 -5.40 -19.40 -12.44
C GLY A 299 -4.67 -18.82 -11.23
N GLY A 300 -5.34 -18.01 -10.42
CA GLY A 300 -4.83 -17.56 -9.13
C GLY A 300 -4.85 -18.67 -8.08
N SER A 301 -4.28 -18.37 -6.91
CA SER A 301 -4.30 -19.31 -5.78
C SER A 301 -4.54 -18.57 -4.47
N LEU A 302 -5.35 -19.19 -3.62
CA LEU A 302 -5.55 -18.72 -2.26
C LEU A 302 -4.29 -19.01 -1.43
N TRP A 303 -3.84 -18.03 -0.66
CA TRP A 303 -2.79 -18.25 0.33
C TRP A 303 -3.38 -18.85 1.61
N ARG A 304 -4.56 -18.34 2.00
CA ARG A 304 -5.37 -18.87 3.10
C ARG A 304 -6.82 -18.92 2.65
N ASP A 305 -7.44 -20.06 2.92
CA ASP A 305 -8.86 -20.29 2.63
C ASP A 305 -9.75 -19.47 3.58
N THR A 306 -11.05 -19.48 3.29
CA THR A 306 -12.08 -18.79 4.06
C THR A 306 -12.08 -19.22 5.52
N SER A 307 -12.20 -18.23 6.40
CA SER A 307 -12.43 -18.42 7.82
C SER A 307 -13.35 -17.33 8.36
N THR A 308 -14.17 -17.67 9.35
CA THR A 308 -14.96 -16.71 10.13
C THR A 308 -14.05 -15.96 11.10
N VAL A 309 -13.97 -14.63 10.97
CA VAL A 309 -13.04 -13.78 11.71
C VAL A 309 -13.78 -12.60 12.34
N GLN A 310 -13.51 -12.34 13.61
CA GLN A 310 -13.97 -11.12 14.28
C GLN A 310 -12.96 -9.99 14.04
N LEU A 311 -13.31 -9.00 13.23
CA LEU A 311 -12.49 -7.86 12.82
C LEU A 311 -12.89 -6.55 13.51
N GLY A 312 -12.71 -6.46 14.82
CA GLY A 312 -12.93 -5.23 15.58
C GLY A 312 -14.27 -4.55 15.24
N GLU A 313 -14.17 -3.34 14.68
CA GLU A 313 -15.27 -2.43 14.31
C GLU A 313 -16.10 -2.93 13.12
N ILE A 314 -15.55 -3.81 12.28
CA ILE A 314 -16.26 -4.40 11.13
C ILE A 314 -17.24 -5.47 11.61
N GLY A 315 -16.93 -6.19 12.69
CA GLY A 315 -17.74 -7.30 13.19
C GLY A 315 -17.19 -8.66 12.79
N GLU A 316 -18.05 -9.67 12.88
CA GLU A 316 -17.77 -11.03 12.39
C GLU A 316 -17.97 -11.08 10.87
N VAL A 317 -16.96 -11.55 10.14
CA VAL A 317 -16.98 -11.66 8.68
C VAL A 317 -16.34 -12.97 8.22
N GLU A 318 -16.70 -13.44 7.04
CA GLU A 318 -15.90 -14.42 6.32
C GLU A 318 -14.71 -13.72 5.67
N LEU A 319 -13.52 -14.33 5.76
CA LEU A 319 -12.27 -13.74 5.24
C LEU A 319 -11.37 -14.80 4.60
N PHE A 320 -10.84 -14.50 3.41
CA PHE A 320 -9.76 -15.26 2.78
C PHE A 320 -8.57 -14.35 2.45
N SER A 321 -7.43 -14.93 2.06
CA SER A 321 -6.25 -14.15 1.69
C SER A 321 -5.50 -14.72 0.50
N VAL A 322 -4.89 -13.85 -0.29
CA VAL A 322 -4.00 -14.18 -1.40
C VAL A 322 -2.65 -13.47 -1.22
N LYS A 323 -1.65 -13.94 -1.95
CA LYS A 323 -0.38 -13.24 -2.08
C LYS A 323 -0.19 -12.70 -3.49
N THR A 324 0.31 -11.47 -3.57
CA THR A 324 0.88 -10.95 -4.82
C THR A 324 2.12 -11.78 -5.20
N PRO A 325 2.60 -11.73 -6.47
CA PRO A 325 3.81 -12.45 -6.88
C PRO A 325 5.04 -12.16 -6.02
N ASP A 326 5.16 -10.94 -5.49
CA ASP A 326 6.25 -10.50 -4.60
C ASP A 326 5.91 -10.71 -3.09
N GLY A 327 4.94 -11.57 -2.78
CA GLY A 327 4.68 -12.06 -1.43
C GLY A 327 3.80 -11.20 -0.53
N SER A 328 3.47 -9.95 -0.89
CA SER A 328 2.54 -9.12 -0.11
C SER A 328 1.15 -9.74 0.02
N ILE A 329 0.51 -9.53 1.17
CA ILE A 329 -0.79 -10.12 1.49
C ILE A 329 -1.92 -9.17 1.09
N MET A 330 -2.93 -9.70 0.41
CA MET A 330 -4.23 -9.05 0.24
C MET A 330 -5.28 -9.93 0.91
N GLN A 331 -6.16 -9.33 1.71
CA GLN A 331 -7.27 -10.03 2.34
C GLN A 331 -8.59 -9.52 1.76
N PHE A 332 -9.56 -10.41 1.66
CA PHE A 332 -10.89 -10.11 1.16
C PHE A 332 -11.90 -10.60 2.18
N PHE A 333 -12.89 -9.76 2.49
CA PHE A 333 -13.94 -10.11 3.46
C PHE A 333 -15.32 -9.79 2.89
N GLU A 334 -16.31 -10.58 3.26
CA GLU A 334 -17.70 -10.36 2.83
C GLU A 334 -18.32 -9.18 3.58
N GLU A 335 -18.99 -8.27 2.85
CA GLU A 335 -19.74 -7.13 3.41
C GLU A 335 -21.15 -7.00 2.82
#